data_AF-A0A5M9ZLT1-F1
#
_entry.id   AF-A0A5M9ZLT1-F1
#
_cell.length_a   1.000
_cell.length_b   1.000
_cell.length_c   1.000
_cell.angle_alpha   90.00
_cell.angle_beta   90.00
_cell.angle_gamma   90.00
#
_symmetry.space_group_name_H-M   'P 1'
#
loop_
_entity.id
_entity.type
_entity.pdbx_description
1 polymer ?
#
loop_
_entity_poly.entity_id
_entity_poly.type
_entity_poly.pdbx_seq_one_letter_code
_entity_poly.pdbx_strand_id
1 'polypeptide(L)'
;MEGAIGMNRRGIIRIASIIALAYVCVTGTLIFQVSTAYSRWESDQVFWNYATLISAEVEKTNTRDFGLSEFERPKLPEYTEPDHRYSIFPWELLREKNEIISSDKLLKEEAISHLEYTNSVLDEQNHRNQ
;
A
#
# COMPACT_ATOMS: atom_id res chain seq x y z
N MET A 1 -49.00 -4.37 -28.46
CA MET A 1 -47.80 -4.18 -27.61
C MET A 1 -47.79 -5.28 -26.56
N GLU A 2 -47.50 -6.53 -26.94
CA GLU A 2 -47.32 -7.61 -25.98
C GLU A 2 -46.34 -8.61 -26.59
N GLY A 3 -45.20 -8.77 -25.94
CA GLY A 3 -44.13 -9.67 -26.35
C GLY A 3 -43.40 -10.14 -25.11
N ALA A 4 -44.13 -10.83 -24.23
CA ALA A 4 -43.55 -11.50 -23.08
C ALA A 4 -42.51 -12.51 -23.59
N ILE A 5 -41.25 -12.26 -23.28
CA ILE A 5 -40.12 -13.13 -23.61
C ILE A 5 -40.34 -14.45 -22.87
N GLY A 6 -40.89 -15.43 -23.57
CA GLY A 6 -41.01 -16.81 -23.12
C GLY A 6 -39.64 -17.48 -23.10
N MET A 7 -38.77 -17.09 -22.15
CA MET A 7 -37.50 -17.76 -21.94
C MET A 7 -37.77 -19.14 -21.33
N ASN A 8 -37.45 -20.20 -22.08
CA ASN A 8 -37.58 -21.56 -21.57
C ASN A 8 -36.64 -21.76 -20.35
N ARG A 9 -37.00 -22.67 -19.44
CA ARG A 9 -36.24 -22.95 -18.21
C ARG A 9 -34.75 -23.23 -18.49
N ARG A 10 -34.41 -23.86 -19.62
CA ARG A 10 -33.01 -24.13 -20.02
C ARG A 10 -32.26 -22.84 -20.40
N GLY A 11 -32.92 -21.88 -21.03
CA GLY A 11 -32.37 -20.57 -21.38
C GLY A 11 -32.10 -19.71 -20.14
N ILE A 12 -33.03 -19.71 -19.18
CA ILE A 12 -32.85 -19.04 -17.88
C ILE A 12 -31.64 -19.63 -17.14
N ILE A 13 -31.57 -20.96 -17.04
CA ILE A 13 -30.45 -21.64 -16.38
C ILE A 13 -29.11 -21.32 -17.07
N ARG A 14 -29.05 -21.36 -18.40
CA ARG A 14 -27.83 -21.00 -19.15
C ARG A 14 -27.36 -19.59 -18.87
N ILE A 15 -28.27 -18.61 -18.89
CA ILE A 15 -27.94 -17.21 -18.60
C ILE A 15 -27.46 -17.06 -17.16
N ALA A 16 -28.16 -17.66 -16.20
CA ALA A 16 -27.74 -17.64 -14.79
C ALA A 16 -26.35 -18.27 -14.59
N SER A 17 -26.06 -19.39 -15.26
CA SER A 17 -24.74 -20.03 -15.23
C SER A 17 -23.63 -19.14 -15.81
N ILE A 18 -23.90 -18.43 -16.90
CA ILE A 18 -22.93 -17.48 -17.49
C ILE A 18 -22.66 -16.32 -16.54
N ILE A 19 -23.71 -15.75 -15.94
CA ILE A 19 -23.58 -14.65 -14.96
C ILE A 19 -22.79 -15.12 -13.74
N ALA A 20 -23.09 -16.31 -13.21
CA ALA A 20 -22.36 -16.89 -12.09
C ALA A 20 -20.88 -17.12 -12.43
N LEU A 21 -20.58 -17.66 -13.61
CA LEU A 21 -19.21 -17.85 -14.07
C LEU A 21 -18.46 -16.52 -14.20
N ALA A 22 -19.08 -15.51 -14.81
CA ALA A 22 -18.51 -14.18 -14.92
C ALA A 22 -18.23 -13.56 -13.54
N TYR A 23 -19.16 -13.71 -12.61
CA TYR A 23 -19.01 -13.24 -11.24
C TYR A 23 -17.81 -13.90 -10.53
N VAL A 24 -17.70 -15.23 -10.61
CA VAL A 24 -16.58 -15.98 -10.01
C VAL A 24 -15.26 -15.58 -10.64
N CYS A 25 -15.20 -15.44 -11.97
CA CYS A 25 -13.98 -15.00 -12.66
C CYS A 25 -13.54 -13.60 -12.23
N VAL A 26 -14.47 -12.63 -12.16
CA VAL A 26 -14.15 -11.26 -11.72
C VAL A 26 -13.74 -11.22 -10.25
N THR A 27 -14.44 -11.95 -9.39
CA THR A 27 -14.10 -12.00 -7.96
C THR A 27 -12.72 -12.65 -7.76
N GLY A 28 -12.44 -13.75 -8.45
CA GLY A 28 -11.15 -14.43 -8.37
C GLY A 28 -9.97 -13.60 -8.87
N THR A 29 -10.14 -12.84 -9.97
CA THR A 29 -9.09 -11.94 -10.45
C THR A 29 -8.83 -10.79 -9.47
N LEU A 30 -9.87 -10.25 -8.84
CA LEU A 30 -9.73 -9.21 -7.84
C LEU A 30 -9.06 -9.71 -6.56
N ILE A 31 -9.43 -10.90 -6.08
CA ILE A 31 -8.75 -11.55 -4.94
C ILE A 31 -7.25 -11.66 -5.22
N PHE A 32 -6.88 -12.19 -6.40
CA PHE A 32 -5.48 -12.30 -6.78
C PHE A 32 -4.78 -10.94 -6.81
N GLN A 33 -5.42 -9.91 -7.39
CA GLN A 33 -4.84 -8.56 -7.43
C GLN A 33 -4.64 -7.97 -6.03
N VAL A 34 -5.62 -8.13 -5.13
CA VAL A 34 -5.52 -7.70 -3.73
C VAL A 34 -4.35 -8.40 -3.05
N SER A 35 -4.24 -9.72 -3.15
CA SER A 35 -3.13 -10.48 -2.56
C SER A 35 -1.77 -10.02 -3.10
N THR A 36 -1.67 -9.75 -4.41
CA THR A 36 -0.41 -9.24 -4.98
C THR A 36 -0.08 -7.83 -4.54
N ALA A 37 -1.09 -6.96 -4.35
CA ALA A 37 -0.89 -5.61 -3.84
C ALA A 37 -0.43 -5.65 -2.38
N TYR A 38 -1.08 -6.48 -1.56
CA TYR A 38 -0.73 -6.64 -0.15
C TYR A 38 0.68 -7.21 0.02
N SER A 39 1.04 -8.25 -0.74
CA SER A 39 2.39 -8.83 -0.69
C SER A 39 3.49 -7.83 -1.10
N ARG A 40 3.21 -6.94 -2.05
CA ARG A 40 4.15 -5.86 -2.40
C ARG A 40 4.28 -4.86 -1.26
N TRP A 41 3.14 -4.42 -0.72
CA TRP A 41 3.10 -3.51 0.41
C TRP A 41 3.87 -4.06 1.63
N GLU A 42 3.69 -5.34 1.96
CA GLU A 42 4.41 -6.03 3.04
C GLU A 42 5.93 -6.07 2.78
N SER A 43 6.34 -6.31 1.54
CA SER A 43 7.75 -6.24 1.16
C SER A 43 8.31 -4.82 1.29
N ASP A 44 7.53 -3.81 0.90
CA ASP A 44 7.95 -2.41 0.96
C ASP A 44 8.03 -1.90 2.41
N GLN A 45 7.25 -2.47 3.35
CA GLN A 45 7.41 -2.20 4.78
C GLN A 45 8.82 -2.48 5.29
N VAL A 46 9.50 -3.49 4.75
CA VAL A 46 10.88 -3.79 5.15
C VAL A 46 11.79 -2.61 4.81
N PHE A 47 11.64 -2.03 3.61
CA PHE A 47 12.40 -0.86 3.20
C PHE A 47 12.09 0.36 4.08
N TRP A 48 10.81 0.60 4.38
CA TRP A 48 10.40 1.66 5.29
C TRP A 48 10.98 1.49 6.70
N ASN A 49 10.98 0.28 7.25
CA ASN A 49 11.59 -0.02 8.53
C ASN A 49 13.09 0.30 8.53
N TYR A 50 13.81 -0.05 7.46
CA TYR A 50 15.23 0.30 7.33
C TYR A 50 15.45 1.81 7.29
N ALA A 51 14.71 2.55 6.46
CA ALA A 51 14.84 4.01 6.38
C ALA A 51 14.55 4.69 7.73
N THR A 52 13.51 4.23 8.42
CA THR A 52 13.11 4.69 9.76
C THR A 52 14.20 4.42 10.79
N LEU A 53 14.80 3.22 10.80
CA LEU A 53 15.87 2.87 11.73
C LEU A 53 17.15 3.68 11.48
N ILE A 54 17.55 3.82 10.21
CA ILE A 54 18.75 4.58 9.85
C ILE A 54 18.57 6.05 10.24
N SER A 55 17.44 6.66 9.90
CA SER A 55 17.18 8.07 10.25
C SER A 55 17.16 8.30 11.76
N ALA A 56 16.61 7.37 12.54
CA ALA A 56 16.63 7.44 14.00
C ALA A 56 18.04 7.31 14.59
N GLU A 57 18.87 6.41 14.07
CA GLU A 57 20.25 6.27 14.55
C GLU A 57 21.11 7.49 14.18
N VAL A 58 20.87 8.07 13.01
CA VAL A 58 21.54 9.31 12.57
C VAL A 58 21.11 10.51 13.40
N GLU A 59 19.82 10.66 13.70
CA GLU A 59 19.30 11.70 14.60
C GLU A 59 19.92 11.60 16.00
N LYS A 60 20.02 10.37 16.53
CA LYS A 60 20.65 10.10 17.83
C LYS A 60 22.14 10.43 17.83
N THR A 61 22.87 10.01 16.79
CA THR A 61 24.31 10.30 16.63
C THR A 61 24.52 11.80 16.51
N ASN A 62 23.70 12.47 15.69
CA ASN A 62 23.74 13.91 15.51
C ASN A 62 23.51 14.67 16.83
N THR A 63 22.47 14.31 17.57
CA THR A 63 22.14 14.95 18.85
C THR A 63 23.25 14.72 19.88
N ARG A 64 23.87 13.54 19.88
CA ARG A 64 24.93 13.18 20.85
C ARG A 64 26.28 13.81 20.53
N ASP A 65 26.68 13.82 19.27
CA ASP A 65 28.07 14.07 18.88
C ASP A 65 28.27 15.41 18.16
N PHE A 66 27.24 15.97 17.52
CA PHE A 66 27.39 17.15 16.62
C PHE A 66 26.45 18.32 16.94
N GLY A 67 25.38 18.10 17.71
CA GLY A 67 24.47 19.15 18.16
C GLY A 67 23.73 19.88 17.03
N LEU A 68 23.51 19.27 15.87
CA LEU A 68 22.75 19.90 14.78
C LEU A 68 21.25 19.89 15.13
N SER A 69 20.78 20.94 15.81
CA SER A 69 19.35 21.13 16.13
C SER A 69 18.51 21.59 14.94
N GLU A 70 19.13 21.83 13.79
CA GLU A 70 18.50 22.40 12.59
C GLU A 70 17.79 21.34 11.74
N PHE A 71 18.11 20.05 11.94
CA PHE A 71 17.51 18.93 11.23
C PHE A 71 16.50 18.22 12.14
N GLU A 72 15.24 18.64 12.07
CA GLU A 72 14.14 17.89 12.69
C GLU A 72 13.74 16.72 11.80
N ARG A 73 13.65 15.52 12.39
CA ARG A 73 13.13 14.35 11.69
C ARG A 73 11.68 14.64 11.25
N PRO A 74 11.31 14.35 9.99
CA PRO A 74 9.95 14.63 9.51
C PRO A 74 8.90 13.93 10.40
N LYS A 75 7.94 14.70 10.92
CA LYS A 75 6.73 14.16 11.57
C LYS A 75 5.78 13.71 10.48
N LEU A 76 5.69 12.40 10.31
CA LEU A 76 4.89 11.80 9.26
C LEU A 76 3.56 11.33 9.83
N PRO A 77 2.49 11.33 9.02
CA PRO A 77 1.25 10.68 9.43
C PRO A 77 1.56 9.20 9.68
N GLU A 78 1.08 8.65 10.80
CA GLU A 78 1.12 7.20 11.03
C GLU A 78 0.46 6.51 9.84
N TYR A 79 1.24 5.81 9.00
CA TYR A 79 0.66 4.97 7.97
C TYR A 79 -0.16 3.88 8.69
N THR A 80 -1.34 3.58 8.15
CA THR A 80 -2.19 2.52 8.69
C THR A 80 -1.97 1.27 7.86
N GLU A 81 -1.73 0.14 8.54
CA GLU A 81 -1.74 -1.18 7.92
C GLU A 81 -3.11 -1.38 7.23
N PRO A 82 -3.14 -1.66 5.91
CA PRO A 82 -4.39 -1.89 5.21
C PRO A 82 -5.01 -3.21 5.70
N ASP A 83 -6.32 -3.18 5.95
CA ASP A 83 -7.08 -4.37 6.35
C ASP A 83 -7.07 -5.38 5.19
N HIS A 84 -6.63 -6.61 5.45
CA HIS A 84 -6.61 -7.67 4.44
C HIS A 84 -7.69 -8.72 4.75
N ARG A 85 -8.88 -8.53 4.19
CA ARG A 85 -10.03 -9.42 4.39
C ARG A 85 -10.66 -9.78 3.06
N TYR A 86 -10.48 -11.03 2.65
CA TYR A 86 -11.13 -11.56 1.46
C TYR A 86 -12.65 -11.38 1.51
N SER A 87 -13.18 -10.50 0.67
CA SER A 87 -14.60 -10.34 0.44
C SER A 87 -15.06 -11.15 -0.77
N ILE A 88 -16.30 -11.66 -0.70
CA ILE A 88 -16.99 -12.25 -1.85
C ILE A 88 -17.59 -11.20 -2.77
N PHE A 89 -17.53 -9.93 -2.40
CA PHE A 89 -18.11 -8.81 -3.14
C PHE A 89 -17.01 -8.07 -3.94
N PRO A 90 -17.07 -8.09 -5.29
CA PRO A 90 -16.09 -7.44 -6.15
C PRO A 90 -15.80 -5.96 -5.83
N TRP A 91 -16.80 -5.19 -5.43
CA TRP A 91 -16.60 -3.77 -5.12
C TRP A 91 -15.83 -3.55 -3.80
N GLU A 92 -15.96 -4.46 -2.83
CA GLU A 92 -15.18 -4.42 -1.60
C GLU A 92 -13.73 -4.76 -1.87
N LEU A 93 -13.47 -5.77 -2.72
CA LEU A 93 -12.11 -6.11 -3.17
C LEU A 93 -11.46 -4.96 -3.95
N LEU A 94 -12.24 -4.23 -4.77
CA LEU A 94 -11.74 -3.03 -5.45
C LEU A 94 -11.38 -1.92 -4.48
N ARG A 95 -12.19 -1.71 -3.43
CA ARG A 95 -11.90 -0.73 -2.37
C ARG A 95 -10.63 -1.12 -1.62
N GLU A 96 -10.53 -2.37 -1.15
CA GLU A 96 -9.37 -2.91 -0.44
C GLU A 96 -8.09 -2.76 -1.26
N LYS A 97 -8.13 -3.13 -2.55
CA LYS A 97 -7.01 -2.92 -3.47
C LYS A 97 -6.56 -1.46 -3.52
N ASN A 98 -7.49 -0.51 -3.62
CA ASN A 98 -7.17 0.91 -3.69
C ASN A 98 -6.60 1.42 -2.37
N GLU A 99 -7.11 0.96 -1.23
CA GLU A 99 -6.59 1.26 0.10
C GLU A 99 -5.14 0.77 0.25
N ILE A 100 -4.84 -0.47 -0.17
CA ILE A 100 -3.48 -1.01 -0.16
C ILE A 100 -2.54 -0.17 -1.04
N ILE A 101 -2.96 0.17 -2.26
CA ILE A 101 -2.14 0.99 -3.18
C ILE A 101 -1.89 2.39 -2.60
N SER A 102 -2.90 2.99 -1.98
CA SER A 102 -2.75 4.29 -1.32
C SER A 102 -1.79 4.21 -0.14
N SER A 103 -1.90 3.15 0.69
CA SER A 103 -1.02 2.92 1.82
C SER A 103 0.43 2.69 1.36
N ASP A 104 0.64 1.90 0.30
CA ASP A 104 1.96 1.64 -0.29
C ASP A 104 2.65 2.91 -0.78
N LYS A 105 1.88 3.80 -1.42
CA LYS A 105 2.41 5.08 -1.89
C LYS A 105 2.89 5.95 -0.72
N LEU A 106 2.09 6.07 0.34
CA LEU A 106 2.45 6.84 1.53
C LEU A 106 3.70 6.26 2.20
N LEU A 107 3.74 4.94 2.35
CA LEU A 107 4.88 4.24 2.95
C LEU A 107 6.18 4.49 2.18
N LYS A 108 6.14 4.53 0.85
CA LYS A 108 7.30 4.85 0.02
C LYS A 108 7.74 6.30 0.14
N GLU A 109 6.79 7.25 0.11
CA GLU A 109 7.06 8.67 0.30
C GLU A 109 7.72 8.91 1.67
N GLU A 110 7.25 8.21 2.71
CA GLU A 110 7.80 8.27 4.06
C GLU A 110 9.24 7.74 4.13
N ALA A 111 9.49 6.58 3.51
CA ALA A 111 10.82 5.99 3.47
C ALA A 111 11.83 6.89 2.73
N ILE A 112 11.42 7.52 1.61
CA ILE A 112 12.24 8.48 0.88
C ILE A 112 12.58 9.69 1.76
N SER A 113 11.59 10.25 2.46
CA SER A 113 11.79 11.40 3.34
C SER A 113 12.80 11.11 4.48
N HIS A 114 12.75 9.90 5.06
CA HIS A 114 13.75 9.47 6.05
C HIS A 114 15.17 9.33 5.48
N LEU A 115 15.30 8.88 4.23
CA LEU A 115 16.60 8.79 3.57
C LEU A 115 17.14 10.16 3.16
N GLU A 116 16.30 11.07 2.70
CA GLU A 116 16.69 12.46 2.40
C GLU A 116 17.17 13.19 3.65
N TYR A 117 16.44 13.05 4.77
CA TYR A 117 16.88 13.54 6.08
C TYR A 117 18.26 12.98 6.44
N THR A 118 18.41 11.66 6.34
CA THR A 118 19.68 10.98 6.68
C THR A 118 20.84 11.53 5.86
N ASN A 119 20.67 11.64 4.54
CA ASN A 119 21.71 12.15 3.65
C ASN A 119 22.08 13.60 4.00
N SER A 120 21.08 14.44 4.27
CA SER A 120 21.32 15.84 4.63
C SER A 120 22.14 15.99 5.92
N VAL A 121 21.87 15.15 6.94
CA VAL A 121 22.63 15.18 8.20
C VAL A 121 24.04 14.67 8.00
N LEU A 122 24.22 13.58 7.24
CA LEU A 122 25.54 13.00 6.95
C LEU A 122 26.42 13.96 6.13
N ASP A 123 25.84 14.66 5.15
CA ASP A 123 26.57 15.65 4.35
C ASP A 123 27.04 16.83 5.20
N GLU A 124 26.20 17.33 6.12
CA GLU A 124 26.59 18.39 7.06
C GLU A 124 27.68 17.91 8.03
N GLN A 125 27.58 16.69 8.56
CA GLN A 125 28.62 16.10 9.40
C GLN A 125 29.95 15.99 8.66
N ASN A 126 29.93 15.53 7.41
CA ASN A 126 31.12 15.45 6.56
C ASN A 126 31.71 16.83 6.30
N HIS A 127 30.88 17.83 6.03
CA HIS A 127 31.34 19.21 5.81
C HIS A 127 32.05 19.78 7.04
N ARG A 128 31.54 19.52 8.25
CA ARG A 128 32.14 19.99 9.51
C ARG A 128 33.44 19.27 9.90
N ASN A 129 33.64 18.05 9.42
CA ASN A 129 34.81 17.23 9.71
C ASN A 129 35.97 17.43 8.72
N GLN A 130 35.79 18.28 7.69
CA GLN A 130 36.82 18.71 6.74
C GLN A 130 37.48 20.02 7.16
#